data_AF-B6A9D9-F1
#
_entry.id   AF-B6A9D9-F1
#
_cell.length_a   1.000
_cell.length_b   1.000
_cell.length_c   1.000
_cell.angle_alpha   90.00
_cell.angle_beta   90.00
_cell.angle_gamma   90.00
#
_symmetry.space_group_name_H-M   'P 1'
#
loop_
_entity.id
_entity.type
_entity.pdbx_description
1 polymer ?
#
loop_
_entity_poly.entity_id
_entity_poly.type
_entity_poly.pdbx_seq_one_letter_code
_entity_poly.pdbx_strand_id
1 'polypeptide(L)'
;MGYLKEFYSNLLNKIETDSELLYNIVIGNTSADLDSICSSIAYAIYLSVTNSPSDPNKKFPEKKSIHIPVVNCSRRELELKIPFKLWTSFFPEKIGNEELQLICIDDYIISKILSKINDKSDESVFISLVDHNILDIKQIEWKSKVRRIIDHHQDNNETQAVERISPGPLVGSCSSLVTQLWSNLQNFEIDTSVALLLLGPIIKDTRCISKDLYNKRWNKIDEESFNFLIKKLHLNYQDCLKYLELLYSESNNSKLILSLDISDILTMDYKCFSYYTSSYDIMVGYSSFEIKLVDIIDHFGYQQFLTKCVSLLLYSIKL
;
A
#
# COMPACT_ATOMS: atom_id res chain seq x y z
N MET A 1 -5.11 -8.62 23.28
CA MET A 1 -4.78 -8.78 21.85
C MET A 1 -4.71 -7.38 21.27
N GLY A 2 -3.70 -7.02 20.46
CA GLY A 2 -3.65 -5.69 19.83
C GLY A 2 -4.79 -5.53 18.80
N TYR A 3 -5.25 -4.30 18.58
CA TYR A 3 -6.41 -3.98 17.72
C TYR A 3 -6.28 -4.58 16.31
N LEU A 4 -5.13 -4.41 15.64
CA LEU A 4 -4.90 -4.98 14.30
C LEU A 4 -4.94 -6.51 14.30
N LYS A 5 -4.37 -7.16 15.31
CA LYS A 5 -4.38 -8.63 15.42
C LYS A 5 -5.80 -9.16 15.60
N GLU A 6 -6.62 -8.47 16.39
CA GLU A 6 -8.04 -8.78 16.52
C GLU A 6 -8.81 -8.54 15.22
N PHE A 7 -8.55 -7.43 14.52
CA PHE A 7 -9.13 -7.14 13.21
C PHE A 7 -8.86 -8.26 12.21
N TYR A 8 -7.60 -8.69 12.05
CA TYR A 8 -7.24 -9.79 11.15
C TYR A 8 -7.84 -11.12 11.60
N SER A 9 -7.81 -11.43 12.90
CA SER A 9 -8.41 -12.68 13.41
C SER A 9 -9.91 -12.76 13.11
N ASN A 10 -10.63 -11.64 13.32
CA ASN A 10 -12.06 -11.54 13.01
C ASN A 10 -12.33 -11.58 11.50
N LEU A 11 -11.46 -10.97 10.70
CA LEU A 11 -11.53 -10.99 9.24
C LEU A 11 -11.41 -12.42 8.70
N LEU A 12 -10.35 -13.14 9.09
CA LEU A 12 -10.10 -14.51 8.64
C LEU A 12 -11.24 -15.46 9.03
N ASN A 13 -11.72 -15.37 10.28
CA ASN A 13 -12.84 -16.17 10.75
C ASN A 13 -14.12 -15.92 9.91
N LYS A 14 -14.43 -14.66 9.58
CA LYS A 14 -15.58 -14.33 8.72
C LYS A 14 -15.42 -14.87 7.29
N ILE A 15 -14.22 -14.83 6.72
CA ILE A 15 -13.96 -15.38 5.38
C ILE A 15 -14.23 -16.89 5.35
N GLU A 16 -13.87 -17.62 6.41
CA GLU A 16 -14.06 -19.07 6.50
C GLU A 16 -15.51 -19.50 6.78
N THR A 17 -16.27 -18.69 7.51
CA THR A 17 -17.58 -19.09 8.06
C THR A 17 -18.79 -18.57 7.31
N ASP A 18 -18.67 -17.52 6.49
CA ASP A 18 -19.83 -16.83 5.90
C ASP A 18 -19.76 -16.85 4.36
N SER A 19 -20.59 -17.70 3.75
CA SER A 19 -20.61 -17.95 2.30
C SER A 19 -21.40 -16.93 1.48
N GLU A 20 -22.11 -15.99 2.13
CA GLU A 20 -22.97 -14.98 1.46
C GLU A 20 -22.37 -13.57 1.48
N LEU A 21 -21.11 -13.42 1.89
CA LEU A 21 -20.43 -12.13 1.94
C LEU A 21 -20.13 -11.56 0.54
N LEU A 22 -20.24 -10.24 0.45
CA LEU A 22 -19.59 -9.49 -0.62
C LEU A 22 -18.16 -9.17 -0.19
N TYR A 23 -17.17 -9.51 -1.01
CA TYR A 23 -15.76 -9.29 -0.72
C TYR A 23 -15.28 -8.00 -1.40
N ASN A 24 -14.75 -7.08 -0.60
CA ASN A 24 -13.96 -5.96 -1.10
C ASN A 24 -12.49 -6.27 -0.92
N ILE A 25 -11.75 -6.38 -2.01
CA ILE A 25 -10.29 -6.44 -1.97
C ILE A 25 -9.76 -5.00 -1.94
N VAL A 26 -9.15 -4.61 -0.82
CA VAL A 26 -8.51 -3.30 -0.66
C VAL A 26 -7.02 -3.48 -0.87
N ILE A 27 -6.48 -2.93 -1.96
CA ILE A 27 -5.14 -3.29 -2.43
C ILE A 27 -4.33 -2.06 -2.85
N GLY A 28 -3.06 -2.05 -2.45
CA GLY A 28 -2.06 -1.07 -2.86
C GLY A 28 -1.43 -1.35 -4.23
N ASN A 29 -0.48 -0.52 -4.65
CA ASN A 29 0.27 -0.74 -5.88
C ASN A 29 1.23 -1.95 -5.76
N THR A 30 1.76 -2.45 -6.88
CA THR A 30 2.61 -3.66 -6.91
C THR A 30 4.01 -3.49 -6.34
N SER A 31 4.50 -2.27 -6.10
CA SER A 31 5.74 -2.12 -5.34
C SER A 31 5.53 -2.47 -3.87
N ALA A 32 4.28 -2.46 -3.40
CA ALA A 32 3.92 -2.74 -2.01
C ALA A 32 4.81 -1.96 -1.04
N ASP A 33 5.04 -0.68 -1.36
CA ASP A 33 5.80 0.21 -0.50
C ASP A 33 5.05 0.53 0.80
N LEU A 34 5.70 1.30 1.66
CA LEU A 34 5.15 1.67 2.97
C LEU A 34 3.76 2.30 2.85
N ASP A 35 3.54 3.19 1.88
CA ASP A 35 2.28 3.90 1.70
C ASP A 35 1.17 2.95 1.23
N SER A 36 1.44 2.14 0.21
CA SER A 36 0.52 1.13 -0.29
C SER A 36 0.07 0.13 0.77
N ILE A 37 1.00 -0.39 1.59
CA ILE A 37 0.66 -1.35 2.64
C ILE A 37 -0.17 -0.66 3.74
N CYS A 38 0.30 0.47 4.27
CA CYS A 38 -0.39 1.14 5.37
C CYS A 38 -1.76 1.69 4.96
N SER A 39 -1.86 2.31 3.78
CA SER A 39 -3.12 2.82 3.23
C SER A 39 -4.15 1.70 3.05
N SER A 40 -3.74 0.53 2.56
CA SER A 40 -4.69 -0.57 2.31
C SER A 40 -5.27 -1.12 3.60
N ILE A 41 -4.44 -1.31 4.63
CA ILE A 41 -4.87 -1.75 5.97
C ILE A 41 -5.79 -0.71 6.60
N ALA A 42 -5.35 0.55 6.67
CA ALA A 42 -6.11 1.60 7.33
C ALA A 42 -7.44 1.89 6.63
N TYR A 43 -7.48 1.81 5.30
CA TYR A 43 -8.71 2.01 4.54
C TYR A 43 -9.67 0.82 4.63
N ALA A 44 -9.18 -0.42 4.66
CA ALA A 44 -10.03 -1.57 4.92
C ALA A 44 -10.70 -1.49 6.30
N ILE A 45 -9.95 -1.07 7.32
CA ILE A 45 -10.50 -0.84 8.66
C ILE A 45 -11.52 0.30 8.65
N TYR A 46 -11.22 1.42 7.97
CA TYR A 46 -12.15 2.54 7.80
C TYR A 46 -13.50 2.08 7.23
N LEU A 47 -13.46 1.30 6.15
CA LEU A 47 -14.66 0.74 5.54
C LEU A 47 -15.39 -0.20 6.51
N SER A 48 -14.66 -1.01 7.29
CA SER A 48 -15.28 -1.94 8.23
C SER A 48 -16.06 -1.26 9.36
N VAL A 49 -15.60 -0.10 9.85
CA VAL A 49 -16.28 0.64 10.93
C VAL A 49 -17.42 1.51 10.40
N THR A 50 -17.26 2.09 9.22
CA THR A 50 -18.28 2.96 8.59
C THR A 50 -19.39 2.20 7.86
N ASN A 51 -19.16 0.93 7.52
CA ASN A 51 -20.18 0.03 6.97
C ASN A 51 -20.81 -0.89 8.02
N SER A 52 -20.60 -0.60 9.31
CA SER A 52 -21.22 -1.36 10.38
C SER A 52 -22.76 -1.30 10.28
N PRO A 53 -23.48 -2.42 10.50
CA PRO A 53 -24.95 -2.45 10.52
C PRO A 53 -25.59 -1.39 11.44
N SER A 54 -24.86 -0.94 12.45
CA SER A 54 -25.27 0.04 13.47
C SER A 54 -25.01 1.51 13.11
N ASP A 55 -24.33 1.82 11.99
CA ASP A 55 -24.10 3.22 11.59
C ASP A 55 -25.38 3.83 10.97
N PRO A 56 -25.98 4.88 11.58
CA PRO A 56 -27.15 5.55 11.03
C PRO A 56 -26.83 6.38 9.76
N ASN A 57 -25.56 6.68 9.49
CA ASN A 57 -25.09 7.45 8.34
C ASN A 57 -24.44 6.55 7.26
N LYS A 58 -24.79 5.26 7.20
CA LYS A 58 -24.29 4.31 6.20
C LYS A 58 -24.22 4.96 4.82
N LYS A 59 -22.99 5.08 4.31
CA LYS A 59 -22.75 5.55 2.94
C LYS A 59 -23.11 4.48 1.90
N PHE A 60 -23.18 3.21 2.30
CA PHE A 60 -23.35 2.08 1.38
C PHE A 60 -24.51 1.16 1.81
N PRO A 61 -25.57 1.05 1.00
CA PRO A 61 -26.70 0.18 1.26
C PRO A 61 -26.54 -1.14 0.50
N GLU A 62 -25.61 -2.01 0.86
CA GLU A 62 -25.53 -3.35 0.27
C GLU A 62 -25.18 -4.40 1.32
N LYS A 63 -25.38 -5.68 0.96
CA LYS A 63 -25.15 -6.88 1.79
C LYS A 63 -23.90 -6.79 2.65
N LYS A 64 -23.89 -7.53 3.77
CA LYS A 64 -22.77 -7.68 4.71
C LYS A 64 -21.45 -7.83 3.95
N SER A 65 -20.74 -6.72 3.78
CA SER A 65 -19.50 -6.65 3.01
C SER A 65 -18.33 -6.86 3.94
N ILE A 66 -17.30 -7.54 3.46
CA ILE A 66 -16.05 -7.74 4.17
C ILE A 66 -14.92 -7.06 3.41
N HIS A 67 -14.15 -6.24 4.11
CA HIS A 67 -13.08 -5.45 3.51
C HIS A 67 -11.73 -6.06 3.89
N ILE A 68 -11.07 -6.63 2.89
CA ILE A 68 -9.85 -7.41 3.07
C ILE A 68 -8.67 -6.58 2.57
N PRO A 69 -7.79 -6.11 3.48
CA PRO A 69 -6.54 -5.50 3.05
C PRO A 69 -5.62 -6.58 2.49
N VAL A 70 -5.16 -6.37 1.26
CA VAL A 70 -4.25 -7.27 0.55
C VAL A 70 -2.98 -6.51 0.19
N VAL A 71 -1.84 -7.09 0.54
CA VAL A 71 -0.53 -6.61 0.11
C VAL A 71 -0.24 -7.13 -1.28
N ASN A 72 0.00 -6.22 -2.23
CA ASN A 72 0.16 -6.53 -3.65
C ASN A 72 1.59 -7.02 -3.99
N CYS A 73 2.10 -7.96 -3.22
CA CYS A 73 3.33 -8.69 -3.49
C CYS A 73 3.19 -10.13 -3.00
N SER A 74 4.10 -11.01 -3.41
CA SER A 74 4.17 -12.36 -2.86
C SER A 74 4.56 -12.35 -1.39
N ARG A 75 4.20 -13.41 -0.65
CA ARG A 75 4.66 -13.62 0.73
C ARG A 75 6.17 -13.54 0.86
N ARG A 76 6.90 -14.08 -0.12
CA ARG A 76 8.37 -14.02 -0.18
C ARG A 76 8.87 -12.59 -0.32
N GLU A 77 8.24 -11.79 -1.17
CA GLU A 77 8.63 -10.39 -1.40
C GLU A 77 8.27 -9.46 -0.24
N LEU A 78 7.26 -9.82 0.57
CA LEU A 78 6.95 -9.09 1.80
C LEU A 78 8.17 -9.00 2.71
N GLU A 79 9.05 -10.01 2.68
CA GLU A 79 10.27 -10.03 3.46
C GLU A 79 11.23 -8.89 3.13
N LEU A 80 11.15 -8.38 1.89
CA LEU A 80 11.97 -7.31 1.33
C LEU A 80 11.39 -5.91 1.59
N LYS A 81 10.20 -5.81 2.21
CA LYS A 81 9.55 -4.51 2.50
C LYS A 81 10.13 -3.91 3.79
N ILE A 82 11.43 -3.62 3.73
CA ILE A 82 12.26 -3.12 4.84
C ILE A 82 11.63 -1.88 5.50
N PRO A 83 11.18 -0.83 4.77
CA PRO A 83 10.59 0.34 5.42
C PRO A 83 9.34 0.02 6.25
N PHE A 84 8.49 -0.90 5.77
CA PHE A 84 7.31 -1.35 6.52
C PHE A 84 7.69 -2.13 7.78
N LYS A 85 8.55 -3.14 7.64
CA LYS A 85 9.04 -3.92 8.78
C LYS A 85 9.69 -3.04 9.85
N LEU A 86 10.54 -2.12 9.41
CA LEU A 86 11.21 -1.18 10.29
C LEU A 86 10.22 -0.25 11.01
N TRP A 87 9.28 0.36 10.27
CA TRP A 87 8.26 1.22 10.86
C TRP A 87 7.45 0.50 11.94
N THR A 88 6.97 -0.70 11.65
CA THR A 88 6.20 -1.49 12.62
C THR A 88 7.05 -1.92 13.82
N SER A 89 8.35 -2.16 13.62
CA SER A 89 9.29 -2.52 14.70
C SER A 89 9.54 -1.40 15.72
N PHE A 90 9.26 -0.14 15.37
CA PHE A 90 9.33 0.97 16.33
C PHE A 90 8.18 0.95 17.35
N PHE A 91 7.08 0.26 17.03
CA PHE A 91 5.87 0.23 17.84
C PHE A 91 5.29 -1.19 18.01
N PRO A 92 6.09 -2.18 18.46
CA PRO A 92 5.69 -3.58 18.46
C PRO A 92 4.47 -3.84 19.36
N GLU A 93 4.32 -3.09 20.45
CA GLU A 93 3.16 -3.22 21.36
C GLU A 93 1.86 -2.63 20.78
N LYS A 94 1.96 -1.72 19.80
CA LYS A 94 0.80 -1.00 19.25
C LYS A 94 0.36 -1.58 17.92
N ILE A 95 1.29 -1.74 16.99
CA ILE A 95 1.01 -2.26 15.65
C ILE A 95 1.03 -3.79 15.66
N GLY A 96 1.88 -4.40 16.49
CA GLY A 96 2.24 -5.80 16.39
C GLY A 96 3.57 -5.97 15.66
N ASN A 97 4.25 -7.06 15.98
CA ASN A 97 5.49 -7.50 15.34
C ASN A 97 5.17 -8.46 14.16
N GLU A 98 6.09 -9.38 13.85
CA GLU A 98 5.97 -10.49 12.88
C GLU A 98 4.66 -11.32 12.99
N GLU A 99 3.85 -11.13 14.03
CA GLU A 99 2.53 -11.73 14.23
C GLU A 99 1.38 -11.07 13.46
N LEU A 100 1.59 -9.93 12.80
CA LEU A 100 0.58 -9.36 11.90
C LEU A 100 0.37 -10.32 10.73
N GLN A 101 -0.79 -10.98 10.70
CA GLN A 101 -1.22 -11.88 9.64
C GLN A 101 -1.63 -11.11 8.39
N LEU A 102 -0.70 -10.29 7.86
CA LEU A 102 -0.86 -9.60 6.59
C LEU A 102 -1.22 -10.61 5.52
N ILE A 103 -2.13 -10.24 4.64
CA ILE A 103 -2.61 -11.11 3.58
C ILE A 103 -1.92 -10.69 2.28
N CYS A 104 -1.10 -11.56 1.72
CA CYS A 104 -0.39 -11.35 0.46
C CYS A 104 -1.23 -11.85 -0.73
N ILE A 105 -0.92 -11.36 -1.92
CA ILE A 105 -1.72 -11.66 -3.12
C ILE A 105 -1.70 -13.14 -3.52
N ASP A 106 -0.63 -13.85 -3.13
CA ASP A 106 -0.41 -15.27 -3.40
C ASP A 106 -0.86 -16.18 -2.24
N ASP A 107 -1.44 -15.62 -1.17
CA ASP A 107 -1.98 -16.45 -0.09
C ASP A 107 -3.20 -17.25 -0.56
N TYR A 108 -3.27 -18.51 -0.13
CA TYR A 108 -4.35 -19.41 -0.50
C TYR A 108 -5.74 -18.85 -0.19
N ILE A 109 -5.90 -18.17 0.96
CA ILE A 109 -7.19 -17.63 1.39
C ILE A 109 -7.75 -16.58 0.42
N ILE A 110 -6.88 -15.80 -0.24
CA ILE A 110 -7.28 -14.79 -1.23
C ILE A 110 -7.34 -15.36 -2.63
N SER A 111 -6.49 -16.32 -2.97
CA SER A 111 -6.50 -16.95 -4.31
C SER A 111 -7.90 -17.46 -4.72
N LYS A 112 -8.65 -18.02 -3.76
CA LYS A 112 -10.03 -18.50 -3.96
C LYS A 112 -11.04 -17.37 -4.18
N ILE A 113 -10.81 -16.19 -3.60
CA ILE A 113 -11.66 -15.01 -3.77
C ILE A 113 -11.33 -14.34 -5.10
N LEU A 114 -10.03 -14.19 -5.42
CA LEU A 114 -9.58 -13.58 -6.67
C LEU A 114 -9.98 -14.41 -7.90
N SER A 115 -10.09 -15.73 -7.80
CA SER A 115 -10.54 -16.54 -8.94
C SER A 115 -11.95 -16.19 -9.41
N LYS A 116 -12.79 -15.64 -8.52
CA LYS A 116 -14.14 -15.14 -8.86
C LYS A 116 -14.12 -13.83 -9.65
N ILE A 117 -13.05 -13.03 -9.54
CA ILE A 117 -12.93 -11.74 -10.25
C ILE A 117 -12.97 -11.92 -11.77
N ASN A 118 -12.45 -13.06 -12.25
CA ASN A 118 -12.42 -13.39 -13.67
C ASN A 118 -13.82 -13.65 -14.24
N ASP A 119 -14.80 -13.98 -13.40
CA ASP A 119 -16.20 -14.04 -13.82
C ASP A 119 -16.80 -12.63 -13.75
N LYS A 120 -16.95 -12.00 -14.92
CA LYS A 120 -17.54 -10.66 -15.05
C LYS A 120 -18.97 -10.58 -14.51
N SER A 121 -19.71 -11.71 -14.49
CA SER A 121 -21.07 -11.77 -13.96
C SER A 121 -21.15 -11.93 -12.43
N ASP A 122 -20.04 -12.32 -11.79
CA ASP A 122 -19.98 -12.51 -10.34
C ASP A 122 -19.78 -11.16 -9.61
N GLU A 123 -20.86 -10.57 -9.11
CA GLU A 123 -20.82 -9.34 -8.32
C GLU A 123 -20.46 -9.57 -6.83
N SER A 124 -20.06 -10.78 -6.43
CA SER A 124 -19.64 -11.09 -5.06
C SER A 124 -18.26 -10.55 -4.69
N VAL A 125 -17.48 -10.09 -5.67
CA VAL A 125 -16.14 -9.52 -5.44
C VAL A 125 -16.00 -8.19 -6.17
N PHE A 126 -15.52 -7.18 -5.45
CA PHE A 126 -15.13 -5.89 -6.00
C PHE A 126 -13.83 -5.38 -5.37
N ILE A 127 -13.28 -4.32 -5.94
CA ILE A 127 -11.94 -3.83 -5.61
C ILE A 127 -11.94 -2.35 -5.25
N SER A 128 -11.21 -2.04 -4.18
CA SER A 128 -10.78 -0.70 -3.78
C SER A 128 -9.29 -0.58 -4.02
N LEU A 129 -8.88 0.26 -4.98
CA LEU A 129 -7.47 0.58 -5.18
C LEU A 129 -7.08 1.72 -4.22
N VAL A 130 -5.93 1.56 -3.57
CA VAL A 130 -5.29 2.63 -2.82
C VAL A 130 -3.88 2.87 -3.37
N ASP A 131 -3.43 4.12 -3.39
CA ASP A 131 -2.07 4.49 -3.83
C ASP A 131 -1.73 4.12 -5.29
N HIS A 132 -2.77 3.87 -6.09
CA HIS A 132 -2.70 3.78 -7.55
C HIS A 132 -4.11 3.84 -8.17
N ASN A 133 -4.17 4.26 -9.42
CA ASN A 133 -5.41 4.29 -10.23
C ASN A 133 -5.28 3.50 -11.55
N ILE A 134 -4.10 2.95 -11.82
CA ILE A 134 -3.77 2.16 -13.01
C ILE A 134 -3.40 0.75 -12.55
N LEU A 135 -4.12 -0.26 -13.05
CA LEU A 135 -3.83 -1.66 -12.72
C LEU A 135 -2.53 -2.11 -13.40
N ASP A 136 -1.77 -2.96 -12.70
CA ASP A 136 -0.65 -3.67 -13.31
C ASP A 136 -1.15 -4.56 -14.46
N ILE A 137 -0.29 -4.84 -15.44
CA ILE A 137 -0.62 -5.69 -16.59
C ILE A 137 -1.18 -7.05 -16.16
N LYS A 138 -0.68 -7.63 -15.05
CA LYS A 138 -1.15 -8.90 -14.48
C LYS A 138 -2.55 -8.81 -13.87
N GLN A 139 -3.05 -7.60 -13.67
CA GLN A 139 -4.28 -7.28 -12.96
C GLN A 139 -5.29 -6.57 -13.86
N ILE A 140 -5.00 -6.40 -15.16
CA ILE A 140 -5.85 -5.62 -16.07
C ILE A 140 -7.28 -6.16 -16.20
N GLU A 141 -7.47 -7.48 -16.06
CA GLU A 141 -8.79 -8.13 -16.06
C GLU A 141 -9.68 -7.68 -14.90
N TRP A 142 -9.09 -7.10 -13.84
CA TRP A 142 -9.81 -6.63 -12.67
C TRP A 142 -10.51 -5.29 -12.90
N LYS A 143 -10.23 -4.63 -14.04
CA LYS A 143 -10.70 -3.28 -14.36
C LYS A 143 -12.20 -3.06 -14.18
N SER A 144 -13.04 -4.03 -14.53
CA SER A 144 -14.50 -3.95 -14.36
C SER A 144 -14.98 -4.16 -12.93
N LYS A 145 -14.13 -4.70 -12.04
CA LYS A 145 -14.46 -4.91 -10.62
C LYS A 145 -13.98 -3.77 -9.72
N VAL A 146 -13.22 -2.80 -10.25
CA VAL A 146 -12.78 -1.63 -9.49
C VAL A 146 -13.97 -0.70 -9.22
N ARG A 147 -14.31 -0.52 -7.95
CA ARG A 147 -15.41 0.33 -7.49
C ARG A 147 -14.93 1.59 -6.78
N ARG A 148 -13.76 1.54 -6.11
CA ARG A 148 -13.22 2.69 -5.36
C ARG A 148 -11.75 2.92 -5.68
N ILE A 149 -11.35 4.19 -5.69
CA ILE A 149 -9.96 4.63 -5.82
C ILE A 149 -9.67 5.70 -4.78
N ILE A 150 -8.58 5.54 -4.05
CA ILE A 150 -7.94 6.59 -3.26
C ILE A 150 -6.49 6.66 -3.71
N ASP A 151 -6.10 7.73 -4.39
CA ASP A 151 -4.78 7.79 -4.99
C ASP A 151 -4.27 9.22 -5.06
N HIS A 152 -2.98 9.40 -4.89
CA HIS A 152 -2.33 10.70 -5.03
C HIS A 152 -1.54 10.84 -6.33
N HIS A 153 -1.45 9.82 -7.20
CA HIS A 153 -0.80 9.95 -8.50
C HIS A 153 -1.66 10.75 -9.50
N GLN A 154 -1.11 10.99 -10.69
CA GLN A 154 -1.89 11.49 -11.82
C GLN A 154 -3.02 10.50 -12.15
N ASP A 155 -4.26 10.98 -12.14
CA ASP A 155 -5.41 10.13 -12.49
C ASP A 155 -5.52 9.95 -14.00
N ASN A 156 -5.52 8.71 -14.45
CA ASN A 156 -5.69 8.33 -15.86
C ASN A 156 -7.15 8.03 -16.23
N ASN A 157 -8.07 8.00 -15.26
CA ASN A 157 -9.49 7.70 -15.46
C ASN A 157 -9.76 6.39 -16.23
N GLU A 158 -8.91 5.38 -16.04
CA GLU A 158 -9.01 4.13 -16.80
C GLU A 158 -10.14 3.24 -16.32
N THR A 159 -10.53 3.30 -15.04
CA THR A 159 -11.53 2.42 -14.43
C THR A 159 -12.89 3.08 -14.26
N GLN A 160 -13.94 2.27 -14.14
CA GLN A 160 -15.31 2.72 -13.86
C GLN A 160 -15.59 2.88 -12.34
N ALA A 161 -14.58 3.24 -11.56
CA ALA A 161 -14.72 3.45 -10.13
C ALA A 161 -15.83 4.49 -9.84
N VAL A 162 -16.80 4.10 -9.01
CA VAL A 162 -17.93 4.96 -8.63
C VAL A 162 -17.53 5.97 -7.55
N GLU A 163 -16.52 5.62 -6.75
CA GLU A 163 -15.91 6.52 -5.76
C GLU A 163 -14.44 6.73 -6.11
N ARG A 164 -14.03 8.00 -6.20
CA ARG A 164 -12.70 8.37 -6.66
C ARG A 164 -12.23 9.59 -5.88
N ILE A 165 -11.20 9.38 -5.05
CA ILE A 165 -10.46 10.43 -4.35
C ILE A 165 -9.08 10.45 -4.98
N SER A 166 -8.91 11.26 -6.02
CA SER A 166 -7.63 11.40 -6.71
C SER A 166 -7.31 12.87 -7.03
N PRO A 167 -6.84 13.65 -6.04
CA PRO A 167 -6.55 15.07 -6.22
C PRO A 167 -5.25 15.34 -7.01
N GLY A 168 -4.46 14.30 -7.31
CA GLY A 168 -3.25 14.40 -8.10
C GLY A 168 -1.94 14.54 -7.28
N PRO A 169 -0.79 14.62 -7.99
CA PRO A 169 0.57 14.35 -7.47
C PRO A 169 1.12 15.38 -6.49
N LEU A 170 0.34 16.41 -6.14
CA LEU A 170 0.76 17.40 -5.14
C LEU A 170 0.41 16.98 -3.72
N VAL A 171 -0.43 15.96 -3.54
CA VAL A 171 -0.56 15.28 -2.24
C VAL A 171 0.62 14.31 -2.12
N GLY A 172 1.35 14.38 -1.02
CA GLY A 172 2.62 13.66 -0.87
C GLY A 172 2.48 12.20 -0.50
N SER A 173 1.36 11.81 0.11
CA SER A 173 1.09 10.42 0.48
C SER A 173 -0.39 10.07 0.34
N CYS A 174 -0.69 8.88 -0.18
CA CYS A 174 -2.03 8.29 -0.16
C CYS A 174 -2.55 8.17 1.29
N SER A 175 -1.67 7.88 2.26
CA SER A 175 -2.03 7.82 3.67
C SER A 175 -2.60 9.15 4.20
N SER A 176 -2.22 10.30 3.63
CA SER A 176 -2.86 11.58 3.97
C SER A 176 -4.33 11.62 3.52
N LEU A 177 -4.65 11.09 2.34
CA LEU A 177 -6.04 10.99 1.87
C LEU A 177 -6.87 10.07 2.77
N VAL A 178 -6.31 8.91 3.16
CA VAL A 178 -6.98 7.97 4.07
C VAL A 178 -7.15 8.60 5.46
N THR A 179 -6.16 9.36 5.94
CA THR A 179 -6.24 10.10 7.21
C THR A 179 -7.36 11.13 7.19
N GLN A 180 -7.52 11.86 6.08
CA GLN A 180 -8.59 12.85 5.93
C GLN A 180 -9.98 12.19 6.02
N LEU A 181 -10.14 10.96 5.53
CA LEU A 181 -11.38 10.20 5.71
C LEU A 181 -11.65 9.88 7.17
N TRP A 182 -10.63 9.45 7.91
CA TRP A 182 -10.72 9.18 9.35
C TRP A 182 -11.01 10.43 10.18
N SER A 183 -10.33 11.55 9.90
CA SER A 183 -10.51 12.81 10.64
C SER A 183 -11.91 13.41 10.50
N ASN A 184 -12.62 13.04 9.43
CA ASN A 184 -13.99 13.47 9.17
C ASN A 184 -15.06 12.60 9.87
N LEU A 185 -14.67 11.51 10.54
CA LEU A 185 -15.60 10.70 11.32
C LEU A 185 -15.94 11.38 12.65
N GLN A 186 -17.24 11.53 12.94
CA GLN A 186 -17.72 12.10 14.19
C GLN A 186 -17.93 11.03 15.29
N ASN A 187 -18.31 9.82 14.88
CA ASN A 187 -18.76 8.76 15.79
C ASN A 187 -17.70 7.68 16.06
N PHE A 188 -16.56 7.76 15.39
CA PHE A 188 -15.50 6.76 15.49
C PHE A 188 -14.17 7.47 15.71
N GLU A 189 -13.46 7.05 16.75
CA GLU A 189 -12.10 7.47 16.98
C GLU A 189 -11.15 6.49 16.28
N ILE A 190 -10.15 7.03 15.60
CA ILE A 190 -9.10 6.21 14.99
C ILE A 190 -8.30 5.49 16.09
N ASP A 191 -8.09 4.18 15.92
CA ASP A 191 -7.25 3.44 16.85
C ASP A 191 -5.78 3.88 16.74
N THR A 192 -5.04 3.85 17.84
CA THR A 192 -3.62 4.24 17.90
C THR A 192 -2.76 3.47 16.89
N SER A 193 -3.01 2.18 16.70
CA SER A 193 -2.27 1.35 15.74
C SER A 193 -2.51 1.80 14.29
N VAL A 194 -3.76 2.14 13.94
CA VAL A 194 -4.14 2.64 12.61
C VAL A 194 -3.55 4.03 12.38
N ALA A 195 -3.58 4.91 13.39
CA ALA A 195 -2.96 6.22 13.32
C ALA A 195 -1.43 6.12 13.10
N LEU A 196 -0.76 5.18 13.76
CA LEU A 196 0.66 4.93 13.52
C LEU A 196 0.92 4.38 12.12
N LEU A 197 0.10 3.46 11.60
CA LEU A 197 0.24 2.96 10.22
C LEU A 197 0.17 4.11 9.22
N LEU A 198 -0.78 5.03 9.37
CA LEU A 198 -0.93 6.18 8.47
C LEU A 198 0.17 7.23 8.62
N LEU A 199 0.76 7.40 9.81
CA LEU A 199 1.78 8.42 10.04
C LEU A 199 3.12 8.10 9.35
N GLY A 200 3.52 6.82 9.31
CA GLY A 200 4.81 6.39 8.74
C GLY A 200 5.03 6.81 7.28
N PRO A 201 4.11 6.46 6.35
CA PRO A 201 4.15 6.91 4.96
C PRO A 201 4.20 8.43 4.83
N ILE A 202 3.35 9.16 5.56
CA ILE A 202 3.32 10.63 5.53
C ILE A 202 4.69 11.18 5.94
N ILE A 203 5.28 10.69 7.03
CA ILE A 203 6.63 11.09 7.45
C ILE A 203 7.65 10.81 6.35
N LYS A 204 7.68 9.59 5.81
CA LYS A 204 8.67 9.19 4.80
C LYS A 204 8.55 10.01 3.51
N ASP A 205 7.35 10.08 2.95
CA ASP A 205 7.14 10.57 1.59
C ASP A 205 7.07 12.09 1.51
N THR A 206 6.68 12.77 2.60
CA THR A 206 6.74 14.24 2.69
C THR A 206 8.05 14.77 3.28
N ARG A 207 8.96 13.85 3.68
CA ARG A 207 10.14 14.14 4.52
C ARG A 207 9.78 14.90 5.78
N CYS A 208 8.80 14.38 6.52
CA CYS A 208 8.25 14.97 7.73
C CYS A 208 7.78 16.41 7.51
N ILE A 209 6.98 16.63 6.45
CA ILE A 209 6.39 17.93 6.10
C ILE A 209 7.48 19.01 5.95
N SER A 210 8.56 18.67 5.24
CA SER A 210 9.69 19.59 5.07
C SER A 210 9.29 20.83 4.27
N LYS A 211 9.43 22.02 4.86
CA LYS A 211 8.92 23.29 4.30
C LYS A 211 9.43 23.62 2.91
N ASP A 212 10.65 23.22 2.56
CA ASP A 212 11.26 23.45 1.25
C ASP A 212 10.60 22.64 0.11
N LEU A 213 9.84 21.60 0.47
CA LEU A 213 9.12 20.69 -0.41
C LEU A 213 7.62 20.98 -0.51
N TYR A 214 7.11 21.99 0.20
CA TYR A 214 5.71 22.40 0.11
C TYR A 214 5.35 22.81 -1.33
N ASN A 215 4.22 22.31 -1.83
CA ASN A 215 3.75 22.43 -3.22
C ASN A 215 4.73 21.89 -4.28
N LYS A 216 5.70 21.06 -3.87
CA LYS A 216 6.60 20.33 -4.77
C LYS A 216 6.48 18.81 -4.59
N ARG A 217 6.27 18.38 -3.34
CA ARG A 217 6.16 16.97 -2.95
C ARG A 217 5.00 16.70 -1.99
N TRP A 218 4.47 17.72 -1.34
CA TRP A 218 3.33 17.60 -0.41
C TRP A 218 2.58 18.93 -0.35
N ASN A 219 1.33 18.91 0.12
CA ASN A 219 0.47 20.08 0.21
C ASN A 219 -0.33 20.14 1.54
N LYS A 220 -1.31 21.04 1.61
CA LYS A 220 -2.12 21.26 2.82
C LYS A 220 -2.80 20.00 3.35
N ILE A 221 -3.22 19.07 2.49
CA ILE A 221 -3.85 17.81 2.89
C ILE A 221 -2.87 16.98 3.73
N ASP A 222 -1.60 16.93 3.32
CA ASP A 222 -0.56 16.23 4.06
C ASP A 222 -0.30 16.88 5.41
N GLU A 223 -0.20 18.22 5.47
CA GLU A 223 0.02 18.97 6.70
C GLU A 223 -1.13 18.79 7.70
N GLU A 224 -2.38 18.89 7.24
CA GLU A 224 -3.56 18.68 8.08
C GLU A 224 -3.62 17.25 8.62
N SER A 225 -3.35 16.26 7.76
CA SER A 225 -3.31 14.85 8.13
C SER A 225 -2.21 14.54 9.14
N PHE A 226 -0.99 15.05 8.88
CA PHE A 226 0.14 14.93 9.78
C PHE A 226 -0.19 15.52 11.16
N ASN A 227 -0.70 16.76 11.19
CA ASN A 227 -1.06 17.44 12.44
C ASN A 227 -2.16 16.70 13.23
N PHE A 228 -3.15 16.14 12.53
CA PHE A 228 -4.18 15.31 13.15
C PHE A 228 -3.58 14.06 13.81
N LEU A 229 -2.71 13.34 13.11
CA LEU A 229 -2.12 12.09 13.60
C LEU A 229 -1.15 12.32 14.76
N ILE A 230 -0.24 13.29 14.67
CA ILE A 230 0.71 13.56 15.78
C ILE A 230 -0.02 13.99 17.04
N LYS A 231 -1.12 14.76 16.91
CA LYS A 231 -1.96 15.14 18.04
C LYS A 231 -2.62 13.91 18.68
N LYS A 232 -3.19 13.02 17.85
CA LYS A 232 -3.80 11.76 18.30
C LYS A 232 -2.79 10.83 18.99
N LEU A 233 -1.55 10.82 18.51
CA LEU A 233 -0.48 9.97 19.01
C LEU A 233 0.33 10.60 20.16
N HIS A 234 0.02 11.85 20.53
CA HIS A 234 0.79 12.63 21.49
C HIS A 234 2.28 12.74 21.13
N LEU A 235 2.58 12.78 19.83
CA LEU A 235 3.92 12.98 19.29
C LEU A 235 4.14 14.45 18.97
N ASN A 236 5.40 14.88 19.01
CA ASN A 236 5.81 16.17 18.49
C ASN A 236 6.61 16.03 17.19
N TYR A 237 6.89 17.16 16.54
CA TYR A 237 7.63 17.20 15.28
C TYR A 237 9.05 16.59 15.40
N GLN A 238 9.73 16.75 16.54
CA GLN A 238 11.06 16.17 16.76
C GLN A 238 11.03 14.65 16.86
N ASP A 239 9.97 14.07 17.43
CA ASP A 239 9.80 12.62 17.43
C ASP A 239 9.66 12.11 15.98
N CYS A 240 8.87 12.81 15.17
CA CYS A 240 8.67 12.48 13.76
C CYS A 240 9.96 12.59 12.93
N LEU A 241 10.80 13.61 13.19
CA LEU A 241 12.12 13.73 12.58
C LEU A 241 13.04 12.57 12.96
N LYS A 242 13.04 12.13 14.22
CA LYS A 242 13.82 10.96 14.65
C LYS A 242 13.37 9.69 13.94
N TYR A 243 12.06 9.47 13.82
CA TYR A 243 11.56 8.32 13.07
C TYR A 243 11.91 8.39 11.59
N LEU A 244 11.89 9.57 10.99
CA LEU A 244 12.35 9.78 9.61
C LEU A 244 13.83 9.40 9.47
N GLU A 245 14.68 9.89 10.38
CA GLU A 245 16.10 9.59 10.39
C GLU A 245 16.37 8.08 10.52
N LEU A 246 15.69 7.41 11.46
CA LEU A 246 15.79 5.97 11.64
C LEU A 246 15.30 5.19 10.41
N LEU A 247 14.18 5.62 9.80
CA LEU A 247 13.68 5.01 8.56
C LEU A 247 14.76 5.06 7.48
N TYR A 248 15.35 6.24 7.21
CA TYR A 248 16.37 6.38 6.17
C TYR A 248 17.69 5.68 6.51
N SER A 249 18.18 5.76 7.75
CA SER A 249 19.47 5.19 8.12
C SER A 249 19.47 3.67 8.01
N GLU A 250 18.36 3.04 8.41
CA GLU A 250 18.23 1.59 8.39
C GLU A 250 17.71 1.06 7.04
N SER A 251 16.83 1.78 6.35
CA SER A 251 16.39 1.38 4.99
C SER A 251 17.52 1.46 3.99
N ASN A 252 18.45 2.41 4.16
CA ASN A 252 19.58 2.61 3.25
C ASN A 252 20.85 1.91 3.74
N ASN A 253 20.71 0.96 4.68
CA ASN A 253 21.83 0.20 5.22
C ASN A 253 22.44 -0.69 4.12
N SER A 254 23.56 -0.24 3.56
CA SER A 254 24.22 -0.93 2.46
C SER A 254 24.64 -2.35 2.81
N LYS A 255 25.03 -2.63 4.06
CA LYS A 255 25.38 -4.00 4.48
C LYS A 255 24.17 -4.93 4.42
N LEU A 256 23.01 -4.44 4.86
CA LEU A 256 21.76 -5.19 4.80
C LEU A 256 21.36 -5.44 3.35
N ILE A 257 21.31 -4.40 2.52
CA ILE A 257 20.86 -4.51 1.12
C ILE A 257 21.83 -5.39 0.31
N LEU A 258 23.13 -5.21 0.46
CA LEU A 258 24.13 -6.00 -0.26
C LEU A 258 24.20 -7.46 0.22
N SER A 259 23.51 -7.82 1.32
CA SER A 259 23.35 -9.22 1.73
C SER A 259 22.25 -9.96 0.97
N LEU A 260 21.40 -9.26 0.22
CA LEU A 260 20.30 -9.82 -0.56
C LEU A 260 20.79 -10.36 -1.93
N ASP A 261 20.02 -11.24 -2.56
CA ASP A 261 20.29 -11.60 -3.97
C ASP A 261 20.01 -10.40 -4.88
N ILE A 262 20.78 -10.28 -5.96
CA ILE A 262 20.59 -9.19 -6.94
C ILE A 262 19.16 -9.14 -7.47
N SER A 263 18.51 -10.31 -7.66
CA SER A 263 17.11 -10.33 -8.12
C SER A 263 16.21 -9.64 -7.11
N ASP A 264 16.41 -9.88 -5.81
CA ASP A 264 15.62 -9.28 -4.74
C ASP A 264 15.88 -7.76 -4.66
N ILE A 265 17.14 -7.33 -4.82
CA ILE A 265 17.49 -5.90 -4.90
C ILE A 265 16.79 -5.23 -6.09
N LEU A 266 16.76 -5.88 -7.26
CA LEU A 266 16.10 -5.37 -8.46
C LEU A 266 14.57 -5.31 -8.32
N THR A 267 13.97 -6.22 -7.56
CA THR A 267 12.51 -6.30 -7.39
C THR A 267 11.97 -5.63 -6.14
N MET A 268 12.84 -5.13 -5.26
CA MET A 268 12.46 -4.57 -3.96
C MET A 268 11.46 -3.40 -4.09
N ASP A 269 11.73 -2.47 -5.00
CA ASP A 269 10.83 -1.39 -5.43
C ASP A 269 10.81 -1.34 -6.97
N TYR A 270 10.15 -2.35 -7.56
CA TYR A 270 9.99 -2.47 -9.00
C TYR A 270 8.57 -2.11 -9.44
N LYS A 271 8.47 -1.27 -10.48
CA LYS A 271 7.21 -0.90 -11.13
C LYS A 271 7.33 -1.12 -12.65
N CYS A 272 6.27 -1.60 -13.27
CA CYS A 272 6.22 -1.82 -14.71
C CYS A 272 5.09 -1.00 -15.33
N PHE A 273 5.38 -0.30 -16.43
CA PHE A 273 4.41 0.55 -17.12
C PHE A 273 4.35 0.22 -18.60
N SER A 274 3.15 0.33 -19.17
CA SER A 274 2.93 0.25 -20.61
C SER A 274 2.75 1.64 -21.19
N TYR A 275 3.57 1.97 -22.19
CA TYR A 275 3.51 3.22 -22.93
C TYR A 275 3.03 2.93 -24.36
N TYR A 276 1.89 3.52 -24.71
CA TYR A 276 1.29 3.36 -26.03
C TYR A 276 1.77 4.49 -26.94
N THR A 277 2.41 4.14 -28.06
CA THR A 277 2.76 5.10 -29.10
C THR A 277 1.90 4.86 -30.35
N SER A 278 1.94 5.77 -31.33
CA SER A 278 1.22 5.58 -32.59
C SER A 278 1.71 4.39 -33.42
N SER A 279 2.91 3.88 -33.12
CA SER A 279 3.60 2.90 -33.98
C SER A 279 3.87 1.56 -33.29
N TYR A 280 4.01 1.55 -31.96
CA TYR A 280 4.28 0.36 -31.16
C TYR A 280 4.02 0.63 -29.68
N ASP A 281 3.74 -0.44 -28.94
CA ASP A 281 3.62 -0.39 -27.50
C ASP A 281 4.97 -0.73 -26.86
N ILE A 282 5.33 -0.01 -25.80
CA ILE A 282 6.57 -0.21 -25.06
C ILE A 282 6.24 -0.54 -23.62
N MET A 283 6.80 -1.65 -23.12
CA MET A 283 6.80 -1.95 -21.69
C MET A 283 8.13 -1.51 -21.08
N VAL A 284 8.08 -0.71 -20.01
CA VAL A 284 9.27 -0.22 -19.31
C VAL A 284 9.16 -0.55 -17.83
N GLY A 285 10.19 -1.23 -17.31
CA GLY A 285 10.34 -1.50 -15.89
C GLY A 285 11.30 -0.51 -15.24
N TYR A 286 10.94 -0.04 -14.04
CA TYR A 286 11.77 0.82 -13.20
C TYR A 286 12.06 0.09 -11.89
N SER A 287 13.35 -0.07 -11.56
CA SER A 287 13.82 -0.51 -10.24
C SER A 287 14.43 0.69 -9.52
N SER A 288 13.86 1.06 -8.37
CA SER A 288 14.43 2.07 -7.48
C SER A 288 15.32 1.40 -6.43
N PHE A 289 16.46 2.02 -6.11
CA PHE A 289 17.40 1.49 -5.11
C PHE A 289 17.57 2.46 -3.94
N GLU A 290 17.60 1.91 -2.73
CA GLU A 290 17.85 2.65 -1.49
C GLU A 290 19.34 2.98 -1.27
N ILE A 291 20.23 2.35 -2.03
CA ILE A 291 21.68 2.62 -2.07
C ILE A 291 22.14 2.95 -3.48
N LYS A 292 23.36 3.48 -3.62
CA LYS A 292 23.87 3.88 -4.93
C LYS A 292 24.07 2.64 -5.81
N LEU A 293 23.69 2.77 -7.08
CA LEU A 293 23.89 1.73 -8.08
C LEU A 293 25.36 1.29 -8.18
N VAL A 294 26.30 2.22 -8.05
CA VAL A 294 27.75 1.91 -8.07
C VAL A 294 28.14 0.97 -6.93
N ASP A 295 27.58 1.14 -5.73
CA ASP A 295 27.90 0.29 -4.58
C ASP A 295 27.39 -1.15 -4.82
N ILE A 296 26.26 -1.31 -5.50
CA ILE A 296 25.72 -2.62 -5.91
C ILE A 296 26.63 -3.27 -6.97
N ILE A 297 26.99 -2.52 -8.02
CA ILE A 297 27.85 -3.02 -9.10
C ILE A 297 29.24 -3.39 -8.58
N ASP A 298 29.83 -2.60 -7.69
CA ASP A 298 31.13 -2.85 -7.10
C ASP A 298 31.11 -4.09 -6.19
N HIS A 299 30.01 -4.34 -5.48
CA HIS A 299 29.87 -5.50 -4.59
C HIS A 299 29.69 -6.82 -5.35
N PHE A 300 28.77 -6.86 -6.32
CA PHE A 300 28.41 -8.09 -7.04
C PHE A 300 29.19 -8.31 -8.34
N GLY A 301 29.84 -7.26 -8.85
CA GLY A 301 30.47 -7.26 -10.16
C GLY A 301 29.48 -7.02 -11.29
N TYR A 302 29.92 -6.22 -12.27
CA TYR A 302 29.11 -5.79 -13.42
C TYR A 302 28.45 -6.94 -14.18
N GLN A 303 29.17 -8.03 -14.45
CA GLN A 303 28.64 -9.14 -15.25
C GLN A 303 27.50 -9.89 -14.54
N GLN A 304 27.62 -10.10 -13.22
CA GLN A 304 26.57 -10.76 -12.44
C GLN A 304 25.33 -9.87 -12.35
N PHE A 305 25.53 -8.57 -12.11
CA PHE A 305 24.45 -7.58 -12.09
C PHE A 305 23.71 -7.52 -13.44
N LEU A 306 24.45 -7.38 -14.55
CA LEU A 306 23.88 -7.33 -15.90
C LEU A 306 23.08 -8.60 -16.22
N THR A 307 23.60 -9.77 -15.86
CA THR A 307 22.91 -11.06 -16.08
C THR A 307 21.54 -11.09 -15.39
N LYS A 308 21.47 -10.54 -14.17
CA LYS A 308 20.23 -10.49 -13.39
C LYS A 308 19.25 -9.43 -13.94
N CYS A 309 19.74 -8.29 -14.42
CA CYS A 309 18.91 -7.32 -15.14
C CYS A 309 18.29 -7.92 -16.41
N VAL A 310 19.06 -8.64 -17.22
CA VAL A 310 18.55 -9.33 -18.42
C VAL A 310 17.54 -10.40 -18.03
N SER A 311 17.78 -11.16 -16.95
CA SER A 311 16.84 -12.17 -16.47
C SER A 311 15.50 -11.55 -16.05
N LEU A 312 15.51 -10.43 -15.34
CA LEU A 312 14.31 -9.69 -14.97
C LEU A 312 13.57 -9.18 -16.22
N LEU A 313 14.29 -8.61 -17.19
CA LEU A 313 13.70 -8.14 -18.44
C LEU A 313 12.98 -9.27 -19.21
N LEU A 314 13.62 -10.44 -19.33
CA LEU A 314 13.04 -11.60 -20.01
C LEU A 314 11.84 -12.18 -19.25
N TYR A 315 11.85 -12.13 -17.91
CA TYR A 315 10.71 -12.51 -17.10
C TYR A 315 9.53 -11.57 -17.35
N SER A 316 9.79 -10.26 -17.41
CA SER A 316 8.75 -9.25 -17.68
C SER A 316 8.13 -9.40 -19.07
N ILE A 317 8.89 -9.82 -20.09
CA ILE A 317 8.39 -10.02 -21.47
C ILE A 317 7.49 -11.27 -21.62
N LYS A 318 7.61 -12.25 -20.73
CA LYS A 318 6.79 -13.48 -20.77
C LYS A 318 5.39 -13.33 -20.16
N LEU A 319 5.08 -12.14 -19.65
CA LEU A 319 3.80 -11.75 -19.07
C LEU A 319 2.95 -11.03 -20.12
#